data_AF-A0AA38P5U7-F1
#
_entry.id   AF-A0AA38P5U7-F1
#
_cell.length_a   1.000
_cell.length_b   1.000
_cell.length_c   1.000
_cell.angle_alpha   90.00
_cell.angle_beta   90.00
_cell.angle_gamma   90.00
#
_symmetry.space_group_name_H-M   'P 1'
#
loop_
_entity.id
_entity.type
_entity.pdbx_description
1 polymer ?
#
loop_
_entity_poly.entity_id
_entity_poly.type
_entity_poly.pdbx_seq_one_letter_code
_entity_poly.pdbx_strand_id
1 'polypeptide(L)'
;MSSTVPIAGSNITAPTPQNTPLNHAPIATGLSRPTVPDITEDKEEDNDDDEDAAALHAQALAMVQGKLAGLIGRSSGYLESLPVEVKLSVEGLKGIQVKYQELQNQYKRECLELDKKYLALQKPLYERREAIINGSEKPTPEEIAAGEQQSQKDDEDYTPLAKDDKVPSAIPEFWLTALRNHIGLAEIITERDEAALKHLIDIRLSYLNGDEKEYENKPGFKITFVFSPNEFFENEILEKSYLYQDEVGYSGDFVYYKAIGTEIKWKEDKDLTKEYEIKKQRNKNTNRTRLVRKARPTESFFNFFNPPIPPSEEDLESGKYDEDELDDMEEKFQVDYQIGEDLKEKIIPRAIDYFTGKALEYEAMDEDEDDDYDDIDDEDDDGQFDDDSESEVELAPRRRGPPKGRGGAPANAANVNPEECKQQ
;
A
#
# COMPACT_ATOMS: atom_id res chain seq x y z
N MET A 1 -10.44 15.06 46.79
CA MET A 1 -11.00 16.42 46.84
C MET A 1 -11.78 16.63 45.56
N SER A 2 -13.10 16.43 45.63
CA SER A 2 -14.02 16.58 44.50
C SER A 2 -14.05 18.04 44.03
N SER A 3 -13.93 18.29 42.74
CA SER A 3 -14.33 19.58 42.15
C SER A 3 -15.36 19.30 41.06
N THR A 4 -16.62 19.50 41.45
CA THR A 4 -17.81 19.45 40.62
C THR A 4 -17.93 20.82 39.95
N VAL A 5 -17.89 20.86 38.61
CA VAL A 5 -18.28 22.05 37.86
C VAL A 5 -19.74 21.85 37.40
N PRO A 6 -20.69 22.71 37.81
CA PRO A 6 -22.08 22.58 37.38
C PRO A 6 -22.27 23.19 35.99
N ILE A 7 -22.83 22.41 35.07
CA ILE A 7 -23.34 22.88 33.78
C ILE A 7 -24.74 23.43 34.01
N ALA A 8 -24.89 24.76 33.97
CA ALA A 8 -26.18 25.42 33.92
C ALA A 8 -26.44 25.86 32.47
N GLY A 9 -27.55 25.40 31.90
CA GLY A 9 -27.99 25.77 30.56
C GLY A 9 -28.34 27.25 30.47
N SER A 10 -27.87 27.89 29.40
CA SER A 10 -28.48 29.08 28.82
C SER A 10 -28.05 29.20 27.35
N ASN A 11 -29.01 29.40 26.46
CA ASN A 11 -28.82 29.69 25.05
C ASN A 11 -27.85 30.87 24.86
N ILE A 12 -26.75 30.65 24.14
CA ILE A 12 -25.96 31.73 23.54
C ILE A 12 -25.65 31.32 22.11
N THR A 13 -26.51 31.78 21.20
CA THR A 13 -26.24 31.85 19.76
C THR A 13 -24.90 32.59 19.56
N ALA A 14 -23.94 31.93 18.93
CA ALA A 14 -22.66 32.56 18.58
C ALA A 14 -22.90 33.66 17.52
N PRO A 15 -22.43 34.91 17.71
CA PRO A 15 -22.55 35.95 16.71
C PRO A 15 -21.50 35.74 15.61
N THR A 16 -21.96 35.49 14.39
CA THR A 16 -21.13 35.53 13.18
C THR A 16 -20.54 36.94 12.97
N PRO A 17 -19.23 37.09 12.71
CA PRO A 17 -18.64 38.40 12.43
C PRO A 17 -19.09 38.90 11.05
N GLN A 18 -19.93 39.92 11.07
CA GLN A 18 -20.46 40.60 9.90
C GLN A 18 -19.43 41.63 9.42
N ASN A 19 -18.78 41.36 8.29
CA ASN A 19 -17.80 42.28 7.70
C ASN A 19 -18.12 42.57 6.22
N THR A 20 -19.32 43.09 5.98
CA THR A 20 -19.73 43.63 4.68
C THR A 20 -19.78 45.16 4.79
N PRO A 21 -18.94 45.94 4.07
CA PRO A 21 -19.03 47.39 4.10
C PRO A 21 -20.30 47.87 3.37
N LEU A 22 -21.03 48.77 4.03
CA LEU A 22 -22.36 49.28 3.67
C LEU A 22 -22.31 50.48 2.68
N ASN A 23 -21.36 50.50 1.75
CA ASN A 23 -21.22 51.58 0.76
C ASN A 23 -20.82 51.04 -0.62
N HIS A 24 -21.68 51.25 -1.62
CA HIS A 24 -21.31 51.08 -3.03
C HIS A 24 -20.31 52.18 -3.43
N ALA A 25 -19.10 51.79 -3.80
CA ALA A 25 -18.15 52.68 -4.45
C ALA A 25 -18.58 52.96 -5.91
N PRO A 26 -18.48 54.20 -6.43
CA PRO A 26 -18.84 54.51 -7.79
C PRO A 26 -17.72 54.01 -8.73
N ILE A 27 -17.99 52.98 -9.52
CA ILE A 27 -17.07 52.53 -10.58
C ILE A 27 -17.23 53.48 -11.76
N ALA A 28 -16.50 54.59 -11.74
CA ALA A 28 -16.27 55.43 -12.91
C ALA A 28 -14.99 54.96 -13.64
N THR A 29 -15.19 54.42 -14.85
CA THR A 29 -14.37 54.65 -16.04
C THR A 29 -12.83 54.65 -15.90
N GLY A 30 -12.16 53.61 -16.42
CA GLY A 30 -10.78 53.79 -16.91
C GLY A 30 -9.76 52.67 -16.69
N LEU A 31 -10.16 51.40 -16.59
CA LEU A 31 -9.20 50.29 -16.60
C LEU A 31 -9.26 49.59 -17.96
N SER A 32 -8.18 49.74 -18.71
CA SER A 32 -7.91 49.06 -19.98
C SER A 32 -8.01 47.55 -19.81
N ARG A 33 -8.99 46.93 -20.49
CA ARG A 33 -9.05 45.48 -20.67
C ARG A 33 -7.79 45.00 -21.40
N PRO A 34 -7.11 43.94 -20.93
CA PRO A 34 -6.14 43.24 -21.76
C PRO A 34 -6.86 42.64 -22.97
N THR A 35 -6.50 43.05 -24.18
CA THR A 35 -6.93 42.42 -25.43
C THR A 35 -6.23 41.08 -25.57
N VAL A 36 -6.93 40.00 -25.23
CA VAL A 36 -6.66 38.67 -25.78
C VAL A 36 -7.37 38.61 -27.14
N PRO A 37 -6.74 38.15 -28.23
CA PRO A 37 -7.44 37.95 -29.49
C PRO A 37 -8.56 36.91 -29.30
N ASP A 38 -9.75 37.18 -29.85
CA ASP A 38 -10.82 36.18 -29.95
C ASP A 38 -10.28 34.97 -30.74
N ILE A 39 -10.37 33.78 -30.13
CA ILE A 39 -10.20 32.52 -30.85
C ILE A 39 -11.43 32.40 -31.74
N THR A 40 -11.22 32.39 -33.05
CA THR A 40 -12.26 32.01 -34.00
C THR A 40 -12.56 30.53 -33.80
N GLU A 41 -13.76 30.21 -33.34
CA GLU A 41 -14.36 28.88 -33.51
C GLU A 41 -14.48 28.61 -35.00
N ASP A 42 -13.48 27.92 -35.55
CA ASP A 42 -13.63 27.26 -36.84
C ASP A 42 -14.58 26.08 -36.63
N LYS A 43 -15.62 26.06 -37.45
CA LYS A 43 -16.68 25.05 -37.49
C LYS A 43 -16.10 23.64 -37.35
N GLU A 44 -16.54 22.93 -36.33
CA GLU A 44 -16.39 21.49 -36.25
C GLU A 44 -17.23 20.86 -37.37
N GLU A 45 -16.55 20.16 -38.28
CA GLU A 45 -17.17 19.18 -39.16
C GLU A 45 -17.36 17.91 -38.32
N ASP A 46 -18.61 17.54 -38.09
CA ASP A 46 -19.02 16.27 -37.49
C ASP A 46 -18.27 15.10 -38.17
N ASN A 47 -17.33 14.48 -37.45
CA ASN A 47 -16.82 13.16 -37.79
C ASN A 47 -16.87 12.29 -36.54
N ASP A 48 -17.69 11.23 -36.64
CA ASP A 48 -17.81 10.14 -35.70
C ASP A 48 -16.46 9.40 -35.55
N ASP A 49 -15.63 9.70 -34.55
CA ASP A 49 -14.40 8.94 -34.25
C ASP A 49 -14.00 9.00 -32.75
N ASP A 50 -14.73 8.29 -31.88
CA ASP A 50 -14.44 8.14 -30.44
C ASP A 50 -13.08 7.45 -30.14
N GLU A 51 -12.46 6.77 -31.12
CA GLU A 51 -11.12 6.15 -30.96
C GLU A 51 -9.96 7.17 -31.05
N ASP A 52 -10.15 8.30 -31.74
CA ASP A 52 -9.09 9.31 -31.95
C ASP A 52 -8.97 10.30 -30.78
N ALA A 53 -10.04 10.55 -30.03
CA ALA A 53 -10.03 11.40 -28.84
C ALA A 53 -9.18 10.81 -27.70
N ALA A 54 -9.26 9.50 -27.47
CA ALA A 54 -8.44 8.79 -26.49
C ALA A 54 -6.96 8.78 -26.89
N ALA A 55 -6.65 8.61 -28.17
CA ALA A 55 -5.29 8.67 -28.70
C ALA A 55 -4.69 10.09 -28.60
N LEU A 56 -5.48 11.13 -28.89
CA LEU A 56 -5.11 12.53 -28.72
C LEU A 56 -4.91 12.91 -27.25
N HIS A 57 -5.76 12.41 -26.36
CA HIS A 57 -5.63 12.61 -24.91
C HIS A 57 -4.37 11.92 -24.37
N ALA A 58 -4.12 10.66 -24.75
CA ALA A 58 -2.90 9.93 -24.40
C ALA A 58 -1.64 10.61 -24.96
N GLN A 59 -1.70 11.15 -26.18
CA GLN A 59 -0.59 11.88 -26.79
C GLN A 59 -0.36 13.25 -26.13
N ALA A 60 -1.42 13.92 -25.69
CA ALA A 60 -1.35 15.15 -24.90
C ALA A 60 -0.76 14.89 -23.51
N LEU A 61 -1.16 13.81 -22.83
CA LEU A 61 -0.60 13.36 -21.56
C LEU A 61 0.89 13.00 -21.70
N ALA A 62 1.26 12.25 -22.74
CA ALA A 62 2.65 11.93 -23.03
C ALA A 62 3.50 13.19 -23.36
N MET A 63 2.92 14.19 -24.05
CA MET A 63 3.57 15.48 -24.28
C MET A 63 3.70 16.33 -23.02
N VAL A 64 2.70 16.29 -22.13
CA VAL A 64 2.72 16.99 -20.84
C VAL A 64 3.74 16.33 -19.91
N GLN A 65 3.74 15.01 -19.80
CA GLN A 65 4.74 14.22 -19.07
C GLN A 65 6.15 14.43 -19.64
N GLY A 66 6.32 14.43 -20.97
CA GLY A 66 7.63 14.70 -21.61
C GLY A 66 8.13 16.13 -21.41
N LYS A 67 7.24 17.13 -21.41
CA LYS A 67 7.59 18.53 -21.09
C LYS A 67 7.90 18.72 -19.61
N LEU A 68 7.13 18.08 -18.72
CA LEU A 68 7.37 18.07 -17.28
C LEU A 68 8.71 17.40 -16.96
N ALA A 69 9.03 16.25 -17.55
CA ALA A 69 10.31 15.56 -17.40
C ALA A 69 11.51 16.43 -17.84
N GLY A 70 11.35 17.28 -18.86
CA GLY A 70 12.35 18.26 -19.28
C GLY A 70 12.47 19.51 -18.40
N LEU A 71 11.49 19.74 -17.50
CA LEU A 71 11.42 20.86 -16.55
C LEU A 71 11.81 20.45 -15.12
N ILE A 72 11.88 19.14 -14.80
CA ILE A 72 12.39 18.64 -13.53
C ILE A 72 13.83 19.15 -13.33
N GLY A 73 14.04 19.96 -12.28
CA GLY A 73 15.34 20.56 -11.96
C GLY A 73 15.81 21.67 -12.91
N ARG A 74 15.02 22.07 -13.92
CA ARG A 74 15.34 23.17 -14.84
C ARG A 74 14.34 24.30 -14.69
N SER A 75 14.86 25.50 -14.56
CA SER A 75 14.15 26.69 -14.09
C SER A 75 13.20 27.36 -15.09
N SER A 76 12.46 26.68 -15.96
CA SER A 76 11.49 27.24 -16.93
C SER A 76 11.91 28.46 -17.80
N GLY A 77 13.11 29.04 -17.64
CA GLY A 77 13.55 30.30 -18.25
C GLY A 77 12.88 31.56 -17.66
N TYR A 78 11.67 31.42 -17.11
CA TYR A 78 10.90 32.54 -16.57
C TYR A 78 11.59 33.12 -15.34
N LEU A 79 12.05 32.26 -14.41
CA LEU A 79 12.73 32.69 -13.20
C LEU A 79 13.99 33.50 -13.51
N GLU A 80 14.75 33.12 -14.54
CA GLU A 80 15.95 33.84 -15.03
C GLU A 80 15.61 35.18 -15.64
N SER A 81 14.43 35.31 -16.27
CA SER A 81 13.99 36.55 -16.91
C SER A 81 13.53 37.62 -15.91
N LEU A 82 13.27 37.25 -14.66
CA LEU A 82 12.77 38.17 -13.64
C LEU A 82 13.81 39.23 -13.24
N PRO A 83 13.36 40.46 -12.92
CA PRO A 83 14.21 41.49 -12.33
C PRO A 83 14.88 41.05 -11.02
N VAL A 84 16.01 41.66 -10.68
CA VAL A 84 16.80 41.30 -9.49
C VAL A 84 15.98 41.47 -8.22
N GLU A 85 15.17 42.53 -8.14
CA GLU A 85 14.30 42.82 -6.99
C GLU A 85 13.27 41.70 -6.76
N VAL A 86 12.74 41.14 -7.86
CA VAL A 86 11.78 40.04 -7.79
C VAL A 86 12.48 38.74 -7.40
N LYS A 87 13.66 38.45 -7.96
CA LYS A 87 14.49 37.30 -7.56
C LYS A 87 14.88 37.35 -6.08
N LEU A 88 15.25 38.53 -5.57
CA LEU A 88 15.50 38.73 -4.14
C LEU A 88 14.26 38.43 -3.29
N SER A 89 13.07 38.76 -3.80
CA SER A 89 11.81 38.41 -3.13
C SER A 89 11.57 36.89 -3.14
N VAL A 90 11.87 36.20 -4.24
CA VAL A 90 11.80 34.73 -4.33
C VAL A 90 12.79 34.07 -3.36
N GLU A 91 14.03 34.56 -3.27
CA GLU A 91 14.99 34.08 -2.27
C GLU A 91 14.50 34.34 -0.84
N GLY A 92 13.84 35.47 -0.59
CA GLY A 92 13.15 35.75 0.66
C GLY A 92 12.05 34.73 0.98
N LEU A 93 11.23 34.35 -0.01
CA LEU A 93 10.18 33.32 0.14
C LEU A 93 10.78 31.94 0.41
N LYS A 94 11.87 31.55 -0.27
CA LYS A 94 12.60 30.31 0.04
C LYS A 94 13.11 30.31 1.49
N GLY A 95 13.60 31.44 1.99
CA GLY A 95 13.98 31.57 3.40
C GLY A 95 12.80 31.42 4.39
N ILE A 96 11.59 31.82 3.99
CA ILE A 96 10.36 31.53 4.77
C ILE A 96 10.03 30.04 4.71
N GLN A 97 10.19 29.40 3.55
CA GLN A 97 9.97 27.96 3.38
C GLN A 97 10.87 27.12 4.30
N VAL A 98 12.14 27.52 4.48
CA VAL A 98 13.05 26.85 5.42
C VAL A 98 12.49 26.89 6.86
N LYS A 99 11.98 28.04 7.30
CA LYS A 99 11.36 28.16 8.64
C LYS A 99 10.08 27.33 8.77
N TYR A 100 9.31 27.22 7.69
CA TYR A 100 8.15 26.34 7.65
C TYR A 100 8.56 24.87 7.81
N GLN A 101 9.62 24.45 7.13
CA GLN A 101 10.15 23.08 7.25
C GLN A 101 10.72 22.79 8.64
N GLU A 102 11.42 23.75 9.26
CA GLU A 102 11.85 23.63 10.67
C GLU A 102 10.66 23.41 11.62
N LEU A 103 9.55 24.13 11.41
CA LEU A 103 8.34 23.96 12.21
C LEU A 103 7.66 22.60 11.96
N GLN A 104 7.62 22.14 10.71
CA GLN A 104 7.11 20.80 10.36
C GLN A 104 7.95 19.68 10.99
N ASN A 105 9.28 19.81 10.96
CA ASN A 105 10.20 18.91 11.65
C ASN A 105 9.89 18.83 13.15
N GLN A 106 9.65 19.98 13.80
CA GLN A 106 9.28 20.01 15.21
C GLN A 106 7.93 19.32 15.45
N TYR A 107 6.91 19.64 14.64
CA TYR A 107 5.58 19.03 14.74
C TYR A 107 5.64 17.50 14.65
N LYS A 108 6.33 16.94 13.65
CA LYS A 108 6.45 15.48 13.50
C LYS A 108 7.22 14.81 14.63
N ARG A 109 8.25 15.48 15.19
CA ARG A 109 8.92 14.98 16.39
C ARG A 109 7.98 14.94 17.60
N GLU A 110 7.15 15.97 17.78
CA GLU A 110 6.13 15.97 18.84
C GLU A 110 5.06 14.89 18.61
N CYS A 111 4.65 14.62 17.37
CA CYS A 111 3.80 13.48 17.03
C CYS A 111 4.44 12.15 17.43
N LEU A 112 5.72 11.92 17.08
CA LEU A 112 6.42 10.69 17.46
C LEU A 112 6.49 10.49 18.98
N GLU A 113 6.70 11.56 19.76
CA GLU A 113 6.66 11.48 21.22
C GLU A 113 5.25 11.20 21.76
N LEU A 114 4.22 11.70 21.07
CA LEU A 114 2.83 11.36 21.38
C LEU A 114 2.55 9.88 21.11
N ASP A 115 3.01 9.35 19.98
CA ASP A 115 2.85 7.94 19.62
C ASP A 115 3.54 7.03 20.63
N LYS A 116 4.77 7.37 21.05
CA LYS A 116 5.48 6.68 22.15
C LYS A 116 4.66 6.66 23.44
N LYS A 117 4.08 7.80 23.81
CA LYS A 117 3.24 7.92 25.01
C LYS A 117 2.00 7.02 24.92
N TYR A 118 1.30 7.01 23.79
CA TYR A 118 0.09 6.19 23.64
C TYR A 118 0.40 4.71 23.47
N LEU A 119 1.52 4.35 22.84
CA LEU A 119 2.00 2.97 22.81
C LEU A 119 2.23 2.44 24.24
N ALA A 120 2.81 3.26 25.13
CA ALA A 120 2.98 2.87 26.54
C ALA A 120 1.65 2.65 27.27
N LEU A 121 0.59 3.36 26.89
CA LEU A 121 -0.77 3.17 27.43
C LEU A 121 -1.48 1.96 26.81
N GLN A 122 -1.18 1.62 25.55
CA GLN A 122 -1.71 0.44 24.86
C GLN A 122 -1.01 -0.85 25.31
N LYS A 123 0.25 -0.78 25.74
CA LYS A 123 1.07 -1.94 26.11
C LYS A 123 0.37 -2.92 27.09
N PRO A 124 -0.28 -2.48 28.18
CA PRO A 124 -1.03 -3.39 29.06
C PRO A 124 -2.18 -4.12 28.35
N LEU A 125 -2.81 -3.50 27.35
CA LEU A 125 -3.86 -4.13 26.55
C LEU A 125 -3.27 -5.19 25.62
N TYR A 126 -2.11 -4.93 25.02
CA TYR A 126 -1.40 -5.91 24.20
C TYR A 126 -0.88 -7.10 25.03
N GLU A 127 -0.33 -6.85 26.22
CA GLU A 127 0.07 -7.90 27.16
C GLU A 127 -1.14 -8.74 27.61
N ARG A 128 -2.29 -8.09 27.86
CA ARG A 128 -3.54 -8.79 28.18
C ARG A 128 -4.04 -9.65 27.02
N ARG A 129 -3.97 -9.13 25.79
CA ARG A 129 -4.30 -9.87 24.56
C ARG A 129 -3.39 -11.07 24.37
N GLU A 130 -2.08 -10.90 24.51
CA GLU A 130 -1.09 -11.98 24.42
C GLU A 130 -1.40 -13.10 25.43
N ALA A 131 -1.73 -12.75 26.67
CA ALA A 131 -2.04 -13.72 27.71
C ALA A 131 -3.28 -14.58 27.37
N ILE A 132 -4.28 -13.97 26.72
CA ILE A 132 -5.49 -14.69 26.25
C ILE A 132 -5.16 -15.55 25.02
N ILE A 133 -4.45 -15.02 24.02
CA ILE A 133 -4.09 -15.75 22.80
C ILE A 133 -3.28 -16.99 23.13
N ASN A 134 -2.28 -16.86 24.01
CA ASN A 134 -1.40 -17.96 24.39
C ASN A 134 -2.03 -18.91 25.43
N GLY A 135 -3.25 -18.60 25.91
CA GLY A 135 -3.95 -19.40 26.91
C GLY A 135 -3.24 -19.44 28.27
N SER A 136 -2.43 -18.43 28.61
CA SER A 136 -1.81 -18.32 29.94
C SER A 136 -2.80 -17.78 30.98
N GLU A 137 -3.72 -16.91 30.53
CA GLU A 137 -4.80 -16.36 31.34
C GLU A 137 -6.15 -16.51 30.63
N LYS A 138 -7.23 -16.49 31.41
CA LYS A 138 -8.58 -16.49 30.84
C LYS A 138 -9.11 -15.08 30.62
N PRO A 139 -10.00 -14.91 29.62
CA PRO A 139 -10.89 -13.76 29.58
C PRO A 139 -11.70 -13.63 30.87
N THR A 140 -11.79 -12.41 31.38
CA THR A 140 -12.66 -12.06 32.50
C THR A 140 -14.12 -12.01 32.05
N PRO A 141 -15.10 -12.17 32.98
CA PRO A 141 -16.51 -12.01 32.64
C PRO A 141 -16.86 -10.64 32.04
N GLU A 142 -16.14 -9.58 32.43
CA GLU A 142 -16.33 -8.22 31.91
C GLU A 142 -15.86 -8.12 30.45
N GLU A 143 -14.69 -8.67 30.13
CA GLU A 143 -14.17 -8.73 28.75
C GLU A 143 -15.10 -9.55 27.84
N ILE A 144 -15.59 -10.70 28.32
CA ILE A 144 -16.56 -11.51 27.57
C ILE A 144 -17.85 -10.74 27.33
N ALA A 145 -18.41 -10.09 28.35
CA ALA A 145 -19.64 -9.32 28.20
C ALA A 145 -19.48 -8.15 27.21
N ALA A 146 -18.34 -7.46 27.25
CA ALA A 146 -18.03 -6.40 26.29
C ALA A 146 -17.87 -6.95 24.85
N GLY A 147 -17.19 -8.09 24.69
CA GLY A 147 -17.04 -8.76 23.40
C GLY A 147 -18.36 -9.27 22.81
N GLU A 148 -19.23 -9.87 23.65
CA GLU A 148 -20.58 -10.28 23.26
C GLU A 148 -21.44 -9.08 22.84
N GLN A 149 -21.31 -7.93 23.52
CA GLN A 149 -22.00 -6.71 23.14
C GLN A 149 -21.53 -6.19 21.78
N GLN A 150 -20.23 -6.30 21.47
CA GLN A 150 -19.71 -5.92 20.16
C GLN A 150 -20.18 -6.90 19.08
N SER A 151 -20.15 -8.20 19.36
CA SER A 151 -20.60 -9.24 18.41
C SER A 151 -22.06 -9.08 18.05
N GLN A 152 -22.93 -8.69 18.99
CA GLN A 152 -24.35 -8.38 18.72
C GLN A 152 -24.58 -7.14 17.86
N LYS A 153 -23.63 -6.19 17.85
CA LYS A 153 -23.71 -5.02 16.96
C LYS A 153 -23.27 -5.38 15.55
N ASP A 154 -22.32 -6.30 15.45
CA ASP A 154 -21.74 -6.72 14.18
C ASP A 154 -22.63 -7.77 13.49
N ASP A 155 -23.29 -8.63 14.25
CA ASP A 155 -24.19 -9.69 13.79
C ASP A 155 -25.45 -9.73 14.67
N GLU A 156 -26.61 -9.34 14.11
CA GLU A 156 -27.90 -9.32 14.80
C GLU A 156 -28.36 -10.72 15.25
N ASP A 157 -27.90 -11.77 14.57
CA ASP A 157 -28.22 -13.17 14.87
C ASP A 157 -27.23 -13.82 15.86
N TYR A 158 -26.28 -13.04 16.40
CA TYR A 158 -25.26 -13.55 17.32
C TYR A 158 -25.89 -14.17 18.58
N THR A 159 -25.62 -15.47 18.80
CA THR A 159 -26.03 -16.18 20.01
C THR A 159 -24.92 -16.20 21.05
N PRO A 160 -25.15 -15.71 22.29
CA PRO A 160 -24.16 -15.76 23.36
C PRO A 160 -23.66 -17.17 23.66
N LEU A 161 -22.36 -17.28 23.95
CA LEU A 161 -21.69 -18.55 24.19
C LEU A 161 -21.93 -19.06 25.62
N ALA A 162 -21.81 -20.38 25.81
CA ALA A 162 -21.88 -21.00 27.13
C ALA A 162 -20.67 -20.59 27.98
N LYS A 163 -20.90 -20.20 29.24
CA LYS A 163 -19.86 -19.59 30.12
C LYS A 163 -19.20 -20.60 31.07
N ASP A 164 -19.25 -21.89 30.75
CA ASP A 164 -18.89 -22.98 31.67
C ASP A 164 -17.44 -23.50 31.57
N ASP A 165 -16.59 -22.87 30.75
CA ASP A 165 -15.24 -23.38 30.52
C ASP A 165 -14.23 -23.04 31.63
N LYS A 166 -13.70 -24.10 32.25
CA LYS A 166 -12.82 -24.03 33.42
C LYS A 166 -11.32 -24.05 33.10
N VAL A 167 -10.91 -24.26 31.85
CA VAL A 167 -9.49 -24.34 31.47
C VAL A 167 -9.13 -23.22 30.49
N PRO A 168 -8.10 -22.39 30.75
CA PRO A 168 -7.59 -21.46 29.74
C PRO A 168 -7.08 -22.27 28.53
N SER A 169 -7.45 -21.85 27.32
CA SER A 169 -7.03 -22.51 26.08
C SER A 169 -6.40 -21.47 25.16
N ALA A 170 -5.27 -21.82 24.54
CA ALA A 170 -4.66 -20.99 23.54
C ALA A 170 -5.53 -20.93 22.28
N ILE A 171 -5.46 -19.82 21.54
CA ILE A 171 -6.07 -19.65 20.22
C ILE A 171 -5.04 -20.12 19.19
N PRO A 172 -5.23 -21.30 18.55
CA PRO A 172 -4.26 -21.83 17.61
C PRO A 172 -4.13 -20.91 16.40
N GLU A 173 -2.90 -20.75 15.90
CA GLU A 173 -2.61 -20.09 14.62
C GLU A 173 -3.11 -18.63 14.54
N PHE A 174 -3.38 -17.97 15.69
CA PHE A 174 -3.96 -16.63 15.74
C PHE A 174 -3.25 -15.63 14.81
N TRP A 175 -1.93 -15.48 14.96
CA TRP A 175 -1.17 -14.55 14.14
C TRP A 175 -1.04 -14.98 12.69
N LEU A 176 -0.90 -16.28 12.42
CA LEU A 176 -0.87 -16.77 11.04
C LEU A 176 -2.18 -16.42 10.32
N THR A 177 -3.33 -16.69 10.94
CA THR A 177 -4.65 -16.35 10.38
C THR A 177 -4.79 -14.85 10.20
N ALA A 178 -4.41 -14.04 11.19
CA ALA A 178 -4.47 -12.58 11.08
C ALA A 178 -3.60 -12.05 9.93
N LEU A 179 -2.36 -12.52 9.79
CA LEU A 179 -1.47 -12.11 8.70
C LEU A 179 -1.98 -12.57 7.32
N ARG A 180 -2.63 -13.73 7.23
CA ARG A 180 -3.21 -14.26 5.98
C ARG A 180 -4.46 -13.52 5.52
N ASN A 181 -5.16 -12.87 6.44
CA ASN A 181 -6.33 -12.05 6.11
C ASN A 181 -5.96 -10.62 5.73
N HIS A 182 -4.69 -10.22 5.80
CA HIS A 182 -4.23 -8.93 5.28
C HIS A 182 -3.78 -9.08 3.82
N ILE A 183 -4.33 -8.26 2.93
CA ILE A 183 -4.16 -8.39 1.46
C ILE A 183 -2.68 -8.47 1.06
N GLY A 184 -1.87 -7.47 1.41
CA GLY A 184 -0.45 -7.44 1.02
C GLY A 184 0.43 -8.51 1.68
N LEU A 185 0.01 -9.07 2.82
CA LEU A 185 0.78 -10.11 3.50
C LEU A 185 0.39 -11.51 3.01
N ALA A 186 -0.85 -11.70 2.60
CA ALA A 186 -1.34 -12.95 2.03
C ALA A 186 -0.58 -13.34 0.77
N GLU A 187 -0.13 -12.36 -0.02
CA GLU A 187 0.64 -12.58 -1.26
C GLU A 187 2.07 -13.04 -0.99
N ILE A 188 2.72 -12.54 0.06
CA ILE A 188 4.11 -12.88 0.38
C ILE A 188 4.23 -14.15 1.22
N ILE A 189 3.18 -14.56 1.93
CA ILE A 189 3.18 -15.75 2.77
C ILE A 189 2.95 -16.99 1.89
N THR A 190 3.99 -17.82 1.76
CA THR A 190 3.87 -19.09 1.02
C THR A 190 3.41 -20.24 1.93
N GLU A 191 2.87 -21.32 1.35
CA GLU A 191 2.48 -22.53 2.08
C GLU A 191 3.62 -23.11 2.95
N ARG A 192 4.87 -22.93 2.52
CA ARG A 192 6.06 -23.39 3.26
C ARG A 192 6.30 -22.54 4.52
N ASP A 193 5.97 -21.26 4.46
CA ASP A 193 6.12 -20.30 5.56
C ASP A 193 5.06 -20.52 6.63
N GLU A 194 3.84 -20.90 6.24
CA GLU A 194 2.73 -21.18 7.17
C GLU A 194 3.15 -22.15 8.27
N ALA A 195 3.90 -23.20 7.93
CA ALA A 195 4.35 -24.18 8.90
C ALA A 195 5.26 -23.60 9.99
N ALA A 196 6.07 -22.59 9.67
CA ALA A 196 6.88 -21.86 10.64
C ALA A 196 6.06 -20.78 11.37
N LEU A 197 5.17 -20.09 10.66
CA LEU A 197 4.29 -19.05 11.22
C LEU A 197 3.25 -19.59 12.22
N LYS A 198 2.89 -20.88 12.17
CA LYS A 198 2.12 -21.55 13.23
C LYS A 198 2.76 -21.43 14.63
N HIS A 199 4.07 -21.22 14.68
CA HIS A 199 4.81 -21.05 15.92
C HIS A 199 4.90 -19.59 16.40
N LEU A 200 4.36 -18.63 15.65
CA LEU A 200 4.34 -17.21 16.00
C LEU A 200 3.35 -16.97 17.15
N ILE A 201 3.85 -16.53 18.30
CA ILE A 201 3.07 -16.33 19.52
C ILE A 201 2.69 -14.87 19.76
N ASP A 202 3.51 -13.92 19.28
CA ASP A 202 3.22 -12.49 19.45
C ASP A 202 3.93 -11.62 18.40
N ILE A 203 3.32 -10.48 18.08
CA ILE A 203 3.91 -9.41 17.27
C ILE A 203 3.80 -8.12 18.07
N ARG A 204 4.95 -7.49 18.34
CA ARG A 204 5.07 -6.32 19.21
C ARG A 204 5.64 -5.13 18.46
N LEU A 205 5.12 -3.95 18.75
CA LEU A 205 5.65 -2.67 18.29
C LEU A 205 6.45 -1.99 19.41
N SER A 206 7.58 -1.40 19.05
CA SER A 206 8.36 -0.51 19.91
C SER A 206 8.94 0.64 19.10
N TYR A 207 9.02 1.83 19.67
CA TYR A 207 9.70 2.97 19.03
C TYR A 207 11.17 3.02 19.46
N LEU A 208 12.03 3.39 18.54
CA LEU A 208 13.45 3.61 18.79
C LEU A 208 13.64 4.97 19.45
N ASN A 209 14.47 5.01 20.49
CA ASN A 209 14.70 6.24 21.27
C ASN A 209 15.76 7.16 20.65
N GLY A 210 16.45 6.72 19.58
CA GLY A 210 17.50 7.52 18.94
C GLY A 210 18.80 7.61 19.74
N ASP A 211 18.99 6.78 20.77
CA ASP A 211 20.21 6.76 21.59
C ASP A 211 21.12 5.54 21.32
N GLU A 212 20.69 4.68 20.41
CA GLU A 212 21.35 3.41 20.12
C GLU A 212 22.31 3.59 18.95
N LYS A 213 23.60 3.33 19.19
CA LYS A 213 24.65 3.42 18.17
C LYS A 213 24.42 2.50 16.97
N GLU A 214 23.73 1.38 17.20
CA GLU A 214 23.34 0.44 16.14
C GLU A 214 22.37 1.08 15.13
N TYR A 215 21.58 2.07 15.56
CA TYR A 215 20.61 2.78 14.75
C TYR A 215 21.07 4.19 14.36
N GLU A 216 22.37 4.48 14.46
CA GLU A 216 22.96 5.77 14.08
C GLU A 216 22.30 6.98 14.77
N ASN A 217 21.74 6.77 15.98
CA ASN A 217 20.95 7.75 16.71
C ASN A 217 19.71 8.29 15.96
N LYS A 218 19.18 7.51 15.00
CA LYS A 218 18.00 7.87 14.22
C LYS A 218 16.71 7.43 14.91
N PRO A 219 15.63 8.22 14.81
CA PRO A 219 14.31 7.79 15.24
C PRO A 219 13.78 6.71 14.29
N GLY A 220 12.79 5.96 14.76
CA GLY A 220 12.22 4.86 14.00
C GLY A 220 11.34 3.99 14.86
N PHE A 221 10.93 2.84 14.31
CA PHE A 221 10.20 1.83 15.05
C PHE A 221 10.75 0.44 14.75
N LYS A 222 10.43 -0.50 15.64
CA LYS A 222 10.84 -1.89 15.58
C LYS A 222 9.65 -2.78 15.82
N ILE A 223 9.48 -3.76 14.94
CA ILE A 223 8.52 -4.84 15.03
C ILE A 223 9.26 -6.08 15.50
N THR A 224 8.78 -6.68 16.59
CA THR A 224 9.37 -7.86 17.21
C THR A 224 8.38 -9.01 17.07
N PHE A 225 8.79 -10.06 16.36
CA PHE A 225 8.07 -11.31 16.18
C PHE A 225 8.61 -12.34 17.16
N VAL A 226 7.74 -12.86 18.03
CA VAL A 226 8.12 -13.83 19.05
C VAL A 226 7.62 -15.21 18.63
N PHE A 227 8.52 -16.18 18.55
CA PHE A 227 8.24 -17.55 18.15
C PHE A 227 8.43 -18.51 19.33
N SER A 228 7.54 -19.48 19.42
CA SER A 228 7.77 -20.68 20.22
C SER A 228 8.88 -21.55 19.59
N PRO A 229 9.55 -22.41 20.39
CA PRO A 229 10.52 -23.36 19.86
C PRO A 229 9.94 -24.18 18.70
N ASN A 230 10.59 -24.12 17.54
CA ASN A 230 10.09 -24.68 16.29
C ASN A 230 11.15 -25.50 15.56
N GLU A 231 10.77 -26.19 14.49
CA GLU A 231 11.69 -27.06 13.72
C GLU A 231 12.53 -26.33 12.67
N PHE A 232 12.28 -25.04 12.42
CA PHE A 232 12.82 -24.31 11.28
C PHE A 232 14.08 -23.51 11.61
N PHE A 233 14.07 -22.79 12.73
CA PHE A 233 15.19 -21.95 13.14
C PHE A 233 15.38 -21.96 14.67
N GLU A 234 16.52 -21.46 15.12
CA GLU A 234 16.86 -21.38 16.55
C GLU A 234 16.40 -20.08 17.22
N ASN A 235 16.09 -19.04 16.44
CA ASN A 235 15.65 -17.75 16.96
C ASN A 235 14.30 -17.89 17.68
N GLU A 236 14.23 -17.42 18.92
CA GLU A 236 12.96 -17.20 19.63
C GLU A 236 12.33 -15.85 19.24
N ILE A 237 13.17 -14.90 18.79
CA ILE A 237 12.75 -13.55 18.45
C ILE A 237 13.38 -13.17 17.11
N LEU A 238 12.55 -12.69 16.18
CA LEU A 238 12.96 -12.03 14.95
C LEU A 238 12.51 -10.58 15.00
N GLU A 239 13.41 -9.65 14.74
CA GLU A 239 13.14 -8.22 14.78
C GLU A 239 13.33 -7.58 13.40
N LYS A 240 12.49 -6.60 13.10
CA LYS A 240 12.59 -5.73 11.93
C LYS A 240 12.48 -4.28 12.39
N SER A 241 13.49 -3.48 12.10
CA SER A 241 13.58 -2.07 12.48
C SER A 241 13.56 -1.18 11.24
N TYR A 242 12.79 -0.10 11.30
CA TYR A 242 12.71 0.92 10.27
C TYR A 242 13.23 2.24 10.85
N LEU A 243 14.27 2.79 10.24
CA LEU A 243 14.89 4.05 10.63
C LEU A 243 14.37 5.16 9.74
N TYR A 244 14.04 6.30 10.34
CA TYR A 244 13.67 7.51 9.62
C TYR A 244 14.89 8.41 9.38
N GLN A 245 14.79 9.26 8.36
CA GLN A 245 15.71 10.38 8.16
C GLN A 245 15.53 11.45 9.25
N ASP A 246 16.53 12.31 9.44
CA ASP A 246 16.53 13.31 10.52
C ASP A 246 15.58 14.49 10.24
N GLU A 247 15.33 14.73 8.95
CA GLU A 247 14.44 15.74 8.40
C GLU A 247 13.24 15.09 7.72
N VAL A 248 12.08 15.73 7.83
CA VAL A 248 10.87 15.32 7.12
C VAL A 248 11.02 15.59 5.63
N GLY A 249 10.38 14.74 4.83
CA GLY A 249 10.36 14.85 3.38
C GLY A 249 9.57 16.06 2.91
N TYR A 250 9.48 16.22 1.59
CA TYR A 250 8.75 17.33 0.98
C TYR A 250 7.27 17.37 1.39
N SER A 251 6.62 16.21 1.60
CA SER A 251 5.23 16.12 2.08
C SER A 251 5.05 16.55 3.54
N GLY A 252 6.16 16.68 4.29
CA GLY A 252 6.14 16.95 5.73
C GLY A 252 6.11 15.69 6.59
N ASP A 253 6.14 14.48 6.03
CA ASP A 253 6.19 13.21 6.76
C ASP A 253 7.61 12.67 6.96
N PHE A 254 7.77 11.72 7.89
CA PHE A 254 9.04 11.02 8.03
C PHE A 254 9.35 10.24 6.76
N VAL A 255 10.59 10.35 6.28
CA VAL A 255 11.09 9.57 5.15
C VAL A 255 11.89 8.40 5.71
N TYR A 256 11.72 7.20 5.16
CA TYR A 256 12.55 6.06 5.52
C TYR A 256 14.00 6.28 5.07
N TYR A 257 14.92 5.94 5.96
CA TYR A 257 16.35 5.92 5.69
C TYR A 257 16.81 4.50 5.37
N LYS A 258 16.47 3.55 6.26
CA LYS A 258 16.96 2.17 6.17
C LYS A 258 16.08 1.21 6.94
N ALA A 259 15.91 0.01 6.39
CA ALA A 259 15.37 -1.14 7.10
C ALA A 259 16.52 -2.04 7.61
N ILE A 260 16.39 -2.56 8.82
CA ILE A 260 17.34 -3.49 9.44
C ILE A 260 16.54 -4.71 9.89
N GLY A 261 16.86 -5.87 9.34
CA GLY A 261 16.24 -7.13 9.75
C GLY A 261 17.16 -7.99 10.61
N THR A 262 16.64 -9.13 11.05
CA THR A 262 17.35 -10.10 11.90
C THR A 262 17.84 -11.28 11.08
N GLU A 263 19.11 -11.65 11.22
CA GLU A 263 19.63 -12.88 10.62
C GLU A 263 18.98 -14.11 11.25
N ILE A 264 18.31 -14.91 10.40
CA ILE A 264 17.63 -16.14 10.81
C ILE A 264 18.64 -17.30 10.84
N LYS A 265 18.76 -17.92 12.02
CA LYS A 265 19.60 -19.11 12.26
C LYS A 265 18.81 -20.36 11.89
N TRP A 266 18.71 -20.61 10.59
CA TRP A 266 18.04 -21.78 10.04
C TRP A 266 18.68 -23.09 10.51
N LYS A 267 17.83 -24.05 10.88
CA LYS A 267 18.23 -25.43 11.15
C LYS A 267 18.56 -26.14 9.84
N GLU A 268 19.28 -27.24 9.95
CA GLU A 268 19.74 -28.01 8.78
C GLU A 268 18.58 -28.34 7.84
N ASP A 269 18.70 -27.90 6.58
CA ASP A 269 17.72 -28.14 5.51
C ASP A 269 16.34 -27.55 5.71
N LYS A 270 16.22 -26.53 6.57
CA LYS A 270 14.96 -25.84 6.88
C LYS A 270 14.92 -24.38 6.46
N ASP A 271 15.93 -23.92 5.73
CA ASP A 271 15.96 -22.58 5.15
C ASP A 271 14.83 -22.41 4.13
N LEU A 272 13.80 -21.64 4.48
CA LEU A 272 12.63 -21.41 3.64
C LEU A 272 12.89 -20.40 2.51
N THR A 273 13.90 -19.53 2.70
CA THR A 273 14.33 -18.50 1.73
C THR A 273 15.13 -19.07 0.56
N LYS A 274 15.50 -20.36 0.62
CA LYS A 274 16.30 -21.02 -0.41
C LYS A 274 15.71 -22.36 -0.80
N GLU A 275 15.60 -22.59 -2.11
CA GLU A 275 15.33 -23.91 -2.66
C GLU A 275 16.63 -24.58 -3.11
N TYR A 276 16.76 -25.89 -2.90
CA TYR A 276 17.98 -26.63 -3.18
C TYR A 276 17.80 -27.60 -4.35
N GLU A 277 18.38 -27.27 -5.52
CA GLU A 277 18.45 -28.18 -6.65
C GLU A 277 19.62 -29.17 -6.49
N ILE A 278 19.33 -30.47 -6.46
CA ILE A 278 20.36 -31.51 -6.46
C ILE A 278 20.71 -31.89 -7.90
N LYS A 279 21.84 -31.38 -8.40
CA LYS A 279 22.36 -31.74 -9.72
C LYS A 279 23.41 -32.84 -9.62
N LYS A 280 23.22 -33.92 -10.39
CA LYS A 280 24.22 -34.98 -10.57
C LYS A 280 25.31 -34.46 -11.49
N GLN A 281 26.46 -34.11 -10.93
CA GLN A 281 27.63 -33.69 -11.70
C GLN A 281 28.54 -34.89 -11.91
N ARG A 282 28.71 -35.31 -13.16
CA ARG A 282 29.68 -36.35 -13.54
C ARG A 282 30.98 -35.69 -13.97
N ASN A 283 32.08 -36.02 -13.30
CA ASN A 283 33.40 -35.55 -13.70
C ASN A 283 33.80 -36.23 -15.02
N LYS A 284 34.02 -35.43 -16.07
CA LYS A 284 34.32 -35.90 -17.43
C LYS A 284 35.60 -36.74 -17.50
N ASN A 285 36.56 -36.53 -16.60
CA ASN A 285 37.85 -37.23 -16.61
C ASN A 285 37.87 -38.48 -15.73
N THR A 286 37.18 -38.48 -14.59
CA THR A 286 37.25 -39.58 -13.61
C THR A 286 36.00 -40.46 -13.60
N ASN A 287 34.98 -40.14 -14.41
CA ASN A 287 33.67 -40.81 -14.47
C ASN A 287 32.93 -40.95 -13.13
N ARG A 288 33.42 -40.31 -12.05
CA ARG A 288 32.76 -40.27 -10.75
C ARG A 288 31.62 -39.26 -10.79
N THR A 289 30.46 -39.68 -10.29
CA THR A 289 29.27 -38.83 -10.15
C THR A 289 29.21 -38.30 -8.73
N ARG A 290 29.19 -36.98 -8.57
CA ARG A 290 28.95 -36.29 -7.30
C ARG A 290 27.59 -35.60 -7.37
N LEU A 291 26.81 -35.70 -6.30
CA LEU A 291 25.61 -34.90 -6.12
C LEU A 291 26.05 -33.52 -5.63
N VAL A 292 25.74 -32.47 -6.38
CA VAL A 292 26.00 -31.08 -6.00
C VAL A 292 24.66 -30.44 -5.69
N ARG A 293 24.49 -29.99 -4.45
CA ARG A 293 23.33 -29.25 -4.00
C ARG A 293 23.58 -27.77 -4.24
N LYS A 294 22.82 -27.14 -5.13
CA LYS A 294 22.90 -25.70 -5.43
C LYS A 294 21.67 -25.02 -4.85
N ALA A 295 21.89 -24.09 -3.91
CA ALA A 295 20.83 -23.24 -3.39
C ALA A 295 20.46 -22.17 -4.43
N ARG A 296 19.17 -21.88 -4.55
CA ARG A 296 18.60 -20.74 -5.28
C ARG A 296 17.72 -19.95 -4.31
N PRO A 297 17.80 -18.60 -4.30
CA PRO A 297 16.83 -17.79 -3.60
C PRO A 297 15.41 -18.10 -4.07
N THR A 298 14.45 -18.04 -3.16
CA THR A 298 13.04 -18.34 -3.43
C THR A 298 12.18 -17.39 -2.62
N GLU A 299 11.00 -17.07 -3.15
CA GLU A 299 10.00 -16.29 -2.44
C GLU A 299 9.60 -16.98 -1.13
N SER A 300 9.61 -16.19 -0.07
CA SER A 300 9.30 -16.58 1.30
C SER A 300 9.03 -15.31 2.10
N PHE A 301 8.02 -15.36 2.97
CA PHE A 301 7.75 -14.31 3.95
C PHE A 301 9.02 -13.93 4.74
N PHE A 302 9.87 -14.89 5.04
CA PHE A 302 11.07 -14.67 5.85
C PHE A 302 12.16 -13.83 5.15
N ASN A 303 12.02 -13.56 3.85
CA ASN A 303 12.83 -12.56 3.15
C ASN A 303 12.61 -11.14 3.74
N PHE A 304 11.47 -10.90 4.38
CA PHE A 304 11.17 -9.66 5.11
C PHE A 304 12.22 -9.32 6.18
N PHE A 305 12.88 -10.32 6.78
CA PHE A 305 13.96 -10.10 7.77
C PHE A 305 15.35 -9.91 7.13
N ASN A 306 15.44 -9.95 5.81
CA ASN A 306 16.63 -9.62 5.05
C ASN A 306 16.30 -8.51 4.04
N PRO A 307 16.02 -7.29 4.52
CA PRO A 307 15.57 -6.20 3.67
C PRO A 307 16.62 -5.87 2.60
N PRO A 308 16.18 -5.34 1.45
CA PRO A 308 17.10 -4.81 0.45
C PRO A 308 18.00 -3.71 1.07
N ILE A 309 19.20 -3.54 0.52
CA ILE A 309 20.17 -2.54 1.01
C ILE A 309 20.21 -1.41 -0.01
N PRO A 310 19.95 -0.15 0.38
CA PRO A 310 19.94 0.94 -0.58
C PRO A 310 21.31 1.04 -1.28
N PRO A 311 21.35 1.23 -2.61
CA PRO A 311 22.59 1.39 -3.34
C PRO A 311 23.41 2.54 -2.74
N SER A 312 24.72 2.33 -2.59
CA SER A 312 25.58 3.44 -2.17
C SER A 312 25.70 4.47 -3.30
N GLU A 313 25.96 5.74 -2.96
CA GLU A 313 26.22 6.78 -3.96
C GLU A 313 27.34 6.35 -4.93
N GLU A 314 28.36 5.65 -4.45
CA GLU A 314 29.43 5.09 -5.30
C GLU A 314 28.93 4.00 -6.26
N ASP A 315 28.00 3.14 -5.84
CA ASP A 315 27.41 2.12 -6.71
C ASP A 315 26.52 2.76 -7.80
N LEU A 316 25.80 3.83 -7.46
CA LEU A 316 24.99 4.61 -8.40
C LEU A 316 25.88 5.37 -9.40
N GLU A 317 26.90 6.07 -8.93
CA GLU A 317 27.84 6.82 -9.77
C GLU A 317 28.67 5.91 -10.69
N SER A 318 29.01 4.71 -10.23
CA SER A 318 29.73 3.73 -11.03
C SER A 318 28.87 3.00 -12.06
N GLY A 319 27.55 3.23 -12.06
CA GLY A 319 26.61 2.55 -12.95
C GLY A 319 26.64 1.04 -12.79
N LYS A 320 26.86 0.58 -11.55
CA LYS A 320 26.96 -0.86 -11.23
C LYS A 320 25.63 -1.59 -11.43
N TYR A 321 24.54 -0.89 -11.16
CA TYR A 321 23.17 -1.31 -11.41
C TYR A 321 22.67 -0.52 -12.62
N ASP A 322 21.97 -1.20 -13.53
CA ASP A 322 21.25 -0.52 -14.59
C ASP A 322 19.92 0.07 -14.08
N GLU A 323 19.21 0.79 -14.94
CA GLU A 323 17.96 1.48 -14.58
C GLU A 323 16.89 0.45 -14.15
N ASP A 324 16.75 -0.64 -14.90
CA ASP A 324 15.80 -1.72 -14.59
C ASP A 324 16.11 -2.38 -13.21
N GLU A 325 17.40 -2.63 -12.90
CA GLU A 325 17.80 -3.18 -11.59
C GLU A 325 17.56 -2.21 -10.42
N LEU A 326 17.63 -0.90 -10.68
CA LEU A 326 17.35 0.13 -9.68
C LEU A 326 15.84 0.24 -9.42
N ASP A 327 15.03 0.24 -10.47
CA ASP A 327 13.56 0.27 -10.39
C ASP A 327 13.05 -0.98 -9.64
N ASP A 328 13.54 -2.18 -9.98
CA ASP A 328 13.24 -3.43 -9.29
C ASP A 328 13.62 -3.41 -7.79
N MET A 329 14.61 -2.60 -7.42
CA MET A 329 15.04 -2.47 -6.04
C MET A 329 14.18 -1.46 -5.29
N GLU A 330 13.82 -0.35 -5.92
CA GLU A 330 12.89 0.65 -5.40
C GLU A 330 11.52 0.05 -5.11
N GLU A 331 10.96 -0.75 -6.03
CA GLU A 331 9.70 -1.46 -5.83
C GLU A 331 9.77 -2.36 -4.58
N LYS A 332 10.86 -3.11 -4.41
CA LYS A 332 11.06 -3.97 -3.23
C LYS A 332 11.19 -3.16 -1.94
N PHE A 333 11.82 -1.98 -1.96
CA PHE A 333 11.85 -1.09 -0.81
C PHE A 333 10.46 -0.60 -0.44
N GLN A 334 9.70 -0.16 -1.43
CA GLN A 334 8.35 0.36 -1.23
C GLN A 334 7.43 -0.69 -0.63
N VAL A 335 7.44 -1.91 -1.17
CA VAL A 335 6.66 -3.05 -0.62
C VAL A 335 7.10 -3.38 0.80
N ASP A 336 8.41 -3.41 1.09
CA ASP A 336 8.92 -3.69 2.44
C ASP A 336 8.51 -2.62 3.48
N TYR A 337 8.51 -1.35 3.10
CA TYR A 337 8.05 -0.25 3.96
C TYR A 337 6.54 -0.27 4.15
N GLN A 338 5.77 -0.54 3.09
CA GLN A 338 4.33 -0.64 3.17
C GLN A 338 3.89 -1.75 4.14
N ILE A 339 4.49 -2.95 4.03
CA ILE A 339 4.23 -4.05 4.97
C ILE A 339 4.60 -3.65 6.41
N GLY A 340 5.69 -2.91 6.59
CA GLY A 340 6.10 -2.39 7.89
C GLY A 340 5.06 -1.46 8.51
N GLU A 341 4.50 -0.55 7.72
CA GLU A 341 3.42 0.35 8.16
C GLU A 341 2.11 -0.40 8.40
N ASP A 342 1.71 -1.33 7.53
CA ASP A 342 0.49 -2.12 7.73
C ASP A 342 0.56 -2.94 9.02
N LEU A 343 1.72 -3.51 9.35
CA LEU A 343 1.93 -4.17 10.63
C LEU A 343 1.79 -3.21 11.81
N LYS A 344 2.39 -2.01 11.71
CA LYS A 344 2.42 -0.99 12.76
C LYS A 344 1.05 -0.34 13.01
N GLU A 345 0.36 0.08 11.96
CA GLU A 345 -0.84 0.91 12.02
C GLU A 345 -2.13 0.08 11.97
N LYS A 346 -2.12 -1.08 11.28
CA LYS A 346 -3.33 -1.88 11.08
C LYS A 346 -3.32 -3.18 11.88
N ILE A 347 -2.38 -4.08 11.60
CA ILE A 347 -2.43 -5.46 12.12
C ILE A 347 -2.17 -5.51 13.62
N ILE A 348 -1.13 -4.86 14.14
CA ILE A 348 -0.85 -4.89 15.59
C ILE A 348 -2.00 -4.23 16.38
N PRO A 349 -2.53 -3.05 16.00
CA PRO A 349 -3.65 -2.45 16.73
C PRO A 349 -4.98 -3.21 16.60
N ARG A 350 -5.25 -3.82 15.44
CA ARG A 350 -6.54 -4.47 15.10
C ARG A 350 -6.44 -5.98 14.86
N ALA A 351 -5.48 -6.65 15.51
CA ALA A 351 -5.18 -8.07 15.24
C ALA A 351 -6.40 -9.01 15.33
N ILE A 352 -7.37 -8.71 16.21
CA ILE A 352 -8.60 -9.51 16.33
C ILE A 352 -9.51 -9.37 15.10
N ASP A 353 -9.61 -8.16 14.53
CA ASP A 353 -10.43 -7.91 13.35
C ASP A 353 -9.84 -8.58 12.11
N TYR A 354 -8.50 -8.62 12.01
CA TYR A 354 -7.80 -9.43 11.01
C TYR A 354 -8.00 -10.92 11.25
N PHE A 355 -7.91 -11.40 12.50
CA PHE A 355 -8.14 -12.81 12.80
C PHE A 355 -9.56 -13.28 12.45
N THR A 356 -10.58 -12.47 12.72
CA THR A 356 -11.99 -12.79 12.40
C THR A 356 -12.33 -12.54 10.93
N GLY A 357 -11.48 -11.83 10.19
CA GLY A 357 -11.72 -11.42 8.81
C GLY A 357 -12.57 -10.15 8.68
N LYS A 358 -13.02 -9.56 9.79
CA LYS A 358 -13.79 -8.31 9.80
C LYS A 358 -13.01 -7.13 9.20
N ALA A 359 -11.68 -7.14 9.34
CA ALA A 359 -10.84 -6.09 8.77
C ALA A 359 -11.00 -5.96 7.24
N LEU A 360 -11.32 -7.06 6.54
CA LEU A 360 -11.52 -7.06 5.09
C LEU A 360 -12.70 -6.20 4.64
N GLU A 361 -13.73 -6.02 5.48
CA GLU A 361 -14.85 -5.13 5.16
C GLU A 361 -14.41 -3.67 5.06
N TYR A 362 -13.40 -3.28 5.83
CA TYR A 362 -12.85 -1.92 5.81
C TYR A 362 -11.81 -1.75 4.72
N GLU A 363 -10.99 -2.78 4.45
CA GLU A 363 -10.02 -2.73 3.35
C GLU A 363 -10.69 -2.74 1.97
N ALA A 364 -11.80 -3.47 1.79
CA ALA A 364 -12.53 -3.48 0.53
C ALA A 364 -13.31 -2.19 0.25
N MET A 365 -13.80 -1.52 1.30
CA MET A 365 -14.50 -0.23 1.14
C MET A 365 -13.57 0.90 0.69
N ASP A 366 -12.28 0.84 1.04
CA ASP A 366 -11.28 1.81 0.57
C ASP A 366 -10.97 1.66 -0.94
N GLU A 367 -11.24 0.50 -1.57
CA GLU A 367 -11.08 0.31 -3.02
C GLU A 367 -12.30 0.78 -3.85
N ASP A 368 -13.52 0.66 -3.30
CA ASP A 368 -14.76 1.02 -4.02
C ASP A 368 -15.13 2.52 -3.93
N GLU A 369 -14.51 3.32 -3.04
CA GLU A 369 -14.79 4.77 -2.92
C GLU A 369 -14.08 5.64 -3.99
N ASP A 370 -13.13 5.08 -4.76
CA ASP A 370 -12.44 5.80 -5.85
C ASP A 370 -13.13 5.67 -7.22
N ASP A 371 -14.14 4.80 -7.38
CA ASP A 371 -14.80 4.52 -8.67
C ASP A 371 -16.15 5.26 -8.88
N ASP A 372 -16.64 6.07 -7.92
CA ASP A 372 -17.98 6.69 -7.97
C ASP A 372 -17.98 8.20 -8.34
N TYR A 373 -16.93 8.68 -9.01
CA TYR A 373 -16.83 10.07 -9.51
C TYR A 373 -17.02 10.24 -11.03
N ASP A 374 -17.56 9.23 -11.74
CA ASP A 374 -17.78 9.28 -13.20
C ASP A 374 -19.25 9.07 -13.62
N ASP A 375 -20.22 9.59 -12.86
CA ASP A 375 -21.60 9.70 -13.35
C ASP A 375 -22.24 11.06 -12.98
N ILE A 376 -21.68 12.13 -13.53
CA ILE A 376 -22.45 13.36 -13.77
C ILE A 376 -23.14 13.16 -15.12
N ASP A 377 -24.16 12.28 -15.15
CA ASP A 377 -25.05 12.17 -16.31
C ASP A 377 -25.93 13.43 -16.37
N ASP A 378 -25.96 13.98 -17.57
CA ASP A 378 -26.62 15.21 -17.98
C ASP A 378 -28.15 15.09 -17.88
N GLU A 379 -28.77 15.83 -16.98
CA GLU A 379 -30.22 16.11 -17.06
C GLU A 379 -30.53 17.59 -16.79
N ASP A 380 -30.80 18.33 -17.88
CA ASP A 380 -31.90 19.29 -18.02
C ASP A 380 -31.87 19.82 -19.48
N ASP A 381 -32.66 19.23 -20.39
CA ASP A 381 -34.05 19.60 -20.74
C ASP A 381 -34.21 21.02 -21.33
N ASP A 382 -34.34 21.10 -22.66
CA ASP A 382 -35.51 21.73 -23.31
C ASP A 382 -35.39 21.80 -24.86
N GLY A 383 -36.41 21.30 -25.59
CA GLY A 383 -36.43 21.52 -27.04
C GLY A 383 -37.44 20.74 -27.87
N GLN A 384 -38.64 20.52 -27.37
CA GLN A 384 -39.75 19.92 -28.10
C GLN A 384 -40.09 20.69 -29.40
N PHE A 385 -39.87 20.08 -30.57
CA PHE A 385 -40.57 20.41 -31.81
C PHE A 385 -40.94 19.14 -32.57
N ASP A 386 -42.25 18.86 -32.58
CA ASP A 386 -42.92 17.96 -33.53
C ASP A 386 -42.67 18.41 -34.98
N ASP A 387 -42.35 17.47 -35.86
CA ASP A 387 -42.91 17.47 -37.22
C ASP A 387 -43.01 16.04 -37.79
N ASP A 388 -44.19 15.77 -38.34
CA ASP A 388 -44.68 14.52 -38.91
C ASP A 388 -43.88 14.07 -40.15
N SER A 389 -43.72 12.76 -40.35
CA SER A 389 -44.01 12.10 -41.64
C SER A 389 -43.86 10.59 -41.56
N GLU A 390 -44.97 9.87 -41.78
CA GLU A 390 -45.03 8.43 -41.94
C GLU A 390 -44.22 7.92 -43.15
N SER A 391 -43.56 6.76 -43.01
CA SER A 391 -43.53 5.74 -44.07
C SER A 391 -43.24 4.33 -43.53
N GLU A 392 -44.23 3.46 -43.71
CA GLU A 392 -44.15 1.99 -43.64
C GLU A 392 -43.09 1.43 -44.61
N VAL A 393 -42.24 0.50 -44.16
CA VAL A 393 -42.12 -0.86 -44.77
C VAL A 393 -41.28 -1.84 -43.94
N GLU A 394 -42.00 -2.77 -43.32
CA GLU A 394 -41.81 -4.23 -43.25
C GLU A 394 -40.44 -4.92 -43.54
N LEU A 395 -40.05 -5.73 -42.53
CA LEU A 395 -39.68 -7.16 -42.57
C LEU A 395 -38.20 -7.63 -42.71
N ALA A 396 -37.72 -8.15 -41.57
CA ALA A 396 -37.33 -9.56 -41.31
C ALA A 396 -35.83 -9.89 -41.04
N PRO A 397 -35.55 -10.76 -40.04
CA PRO A 397 -34.22 -11.00 -39.49
C PRO A 397 -33.49 -12.10 -40.26
N ARG A 398 -32.15 -12.01 -40.37
CA ARG A 398 -31.34 -13.10 -40.91
C ARG A 398 -30.31 -13.65 -39.92
N ARG A 399 -30.43 -14.96 -39.78
CA ARG A 399 -29.74 -15.91 -38.92
C ARG A 399 -28.28 -16.17 -39.33
N ARG A 400 -27.53 -16.59 -38.31
CA ARG A 400 -26.24 -17.29 -38.30
C ARG A 400 -26.14 -18.52 -39.22
N GLY A 401 -24.90 -18.76 -39.65
CA GLY A 401 -24.28 -20.08 -39.92
C GLY A 401 -23.55 -20.16 -41.27
N PRO A 402 -22.69 -21.18 -41.52
CA PRO A 402 -21.62 -21.77 -40.71
C PRO A 402 -20.30 -21.88 -41.55
N PRO A 403 -19.20 -22.52 -41.08
CA PRO A 403 -17.86 -22.31 -41.64
C PRO A 403 -17.55 -23.23 -42.83
N LYS A 404 -16.67 -22.74 -43.73
CA LYS A 404 -16.23 -23.45 -44.93
C LYS A 404 -14.79 -23.91 -44.78
N GLY A 405 -14.60 -25.23 -44.76
CA GLY A 405 -13.32 -25.86 -45.01
C GLY A 405 -13.21 -26.38 -46.45
N ARG A 406 -11.94 -26.56 -46.86
CA ARG A 406 -11.40 -27.62 -47.75
C ARG A 406 -10.82 -27.14 -49.10
N GLY A 407 -9.52 -27.45 -49.28
CA GLY A 407 -9.03 -28.04 -50.53
C GLY A 407 -7.63 -27.61 -50.98
N GLY A 408 -6.65 -28.53 -50.92
CA GLY A 408 -5.45 -28.46 -51.77
C GLY A 408 -4.20 -29.13 -51.20
N ALA A 409 -4.08 -30.46 -51.37
CA ALA A 409 -2.80 -31.19 -51.32
C ALA A 409 -2.23 -31.32 -52.76
N PRO A 410 -0.95 -31.69 -52.99
CA PRO A 410 -0.58 -33.11 -52.87
C PRO A 410 0.86 -33.47 -52.42
N ALA A 411 0.96 -34.70 -51.90
CA ALA A 411 2.01 -35.71 -52.06
C ALA A 411 3.46 -35.43 -51.61
N ASN A 412 3.93 -36.17 -50.59
CA ASN A 412 4.73 -37.38 -50.86
C ASN A 412 4.82 -38.32 -49.65
N ALA A 413 5.00 -39.61 -49.97
CA ALA A 413 4.84 -40.76 -49.10
C ALA A 413 6.05 -41.04 -48.19
N ALA A 414 5.78 -41.50 -46.97
CA ALA A 414 6.54 -42.58 -46.33
C ALA A 414 5.65 -43.25 -45.27
N ASN A 415 5.60 -44.57 -45.38
CA ASN A 415 4.72 -45.52 -44.74
C ASN A 415 5.49 -46.27 -43.65
N VAL A 416 5.05 -46.23 -42.39
CA VAL A 416 5.15 -47.38 -41.46
C VAL A 416 4.20 -47.22 -40.27
N ASN A 417 3.40 -48.26 -40.06
CA ASN A 417 2.32 -48.44 -39.09
C ASN A 417 2.85 -48.92 -37.71
N PRO A 418 2.07 -48.77 -36.61
CA PRO A 418 2.41 -49.12 -35.24
C PRO A 418 1.95 -50.53 -34.84
N GLU A 419 2.37 -50.95 -33.64
CA GLU A 419 1.80 -51.94 -32.69
C GLU A 419 2.85 -52.88 -32.07
N GLU A 420 2.50 -53.35 -30.86
CA GLU A 420 3.24 -54.20 -29.90
C GLU A 420 4.18 -53.44 -28.92
N CYS A 421 4.11 -53.57 -27.59
CA CYS A 421 3.65 -54.71 -26.80
C CYS A 421 3.22 -54.32 -25.36
N LYS A 422 2.30 -55.12 -24.82
CA LYS A 422 1.76 -55.12 -23.45
C LYS A 422 2.78 -55.64 -22.42
N GLN A 423 2.53 -55.28 -21.15
CA GLN A 423 2.82 -56.03 -19.91
C GLN A 423 4.29 -56.31 -19.56
N GLN A 424 4.80 -55.59 -18.54
CA GLN A 424 5.07 -56.14 -17.20
C GLN A 424 5.36 -55.01 -16.21
#